data_AF-A0A3B8QWM0-F1
#
_entry.id   AF-A0A3B8QWM0-F1
#
_cell.length_a   1.000
_cell.length_b   1.000
_cell.length_c   1.000
_cell.angle_alpha   90.00
_cell.angle_beta   90.00
_cell.angle_gamma   90.00
#
_symmetry.space_group_name_H-M   'P 1'
#
loop_
_entity.id
_entity.type
_entity.pdbx_description
1 polymer ?
#
loop_
_entity_poly.entity_id
_entity_poly.type
_entity_poly.pdbx_seq_one_letter_code
_entity_poly.pdbx_strand_id
1 'polypeptide(L)'
;MTIKIDDGLKQKIKDEFLHGFVDENGVRKYLSIKALADRHGVSHVSLHRRSSSEDWQSQKNRVQTEYENAVAERRMMQMVEYGAELDDQSIKVAFKMIEDAGRRILEDQQNREMLESISEIDVDEDREIALAKFRITSKILRPHDMTSISSTVSNAQKIGKLALGQAQEISKVSANVTTPESLREVIEELDELARAKSSGAQHTLQ
;
A
#
# COMPACT_ATOMS: atom_id res chain seq x y z
N MET A 1 -46.69 14.10 -13.85
CA MET A 1 -47.43 13.25 -12.87
C MET A 1 -46.41 12.56 -12.00
N THR A 2 -46.55 12.57 -10.68
CA THR A 2 -45.63 11.91 -9.75
C THR A 2 -46.08 10.47 -9.47
N ILE A 3 -45.16 9.52 -9.56
CA ILE A 3 -45.41 8.11 -9.24
C ILE A 3 -45.66 7.98 -7.74
N LYS A 4 -46.64 7.14 -7.36
CA LYS A 4 -46.93 6.81 -5.96
C LYS A 4 -45.86 5.86 -5.44
N ILE A 5 -45.30 6.17 -4.27
CA ILE A 5 -44.30 5.33 -3.61
C ILE A 5 -45.02 4.13 -2.96
N ASP A 6 -44.93 2.96 -3.58
CA ASP A 6 -45.21 1.67 -2.96
C ASP A 6 -44.01 1.17 -2.13
N ASP A 7 -44.19 0.08 -1.37
CA ASP A 7 -43.13 -0.43 -0.49
C ASP A 7 -41.94 -1.05 -1.23
N GLY A 8 -42.14 -1.60 -2.42
CA GLY A 8 -41.06 -2.14 -3.25
C GLY A 8 -40.18 -1.04 -3.82
N LEU A 9 -40.80 0.01 -4.36
CA LEU A 9 -40.11 1.21 -4.85
C LEU A 9 -39.41 1.94 -3.71
N LYS A 10 -40.03 2.03 -2.53
CA LYS A 10 -39.40 2.59 -1.32
C LYS A 10 -38.12 1.84 -0.97
N GLN A 11 -38.17 0.51 -0.91
CA GLN A 11 -37.01 -0.31 -0.57
C GLN A 11 -35.88 -0.12 -1.59
N LYS A 12 -36.21 -0.11 -2.89
CA LYS A 12 -35.22 0.15 -3.95
C LYS A 12 -34.54 1.51 -3.81
N ILE A 13 -35.32 2.58 -3.58
CA ILE A 13 -34.77 3.93 -3.39
C ILE A 13 -33.91 3.99 -2.12
N LYS A 14 -34.32 3.31 -1.06
CA LYS A 14 -33.55 3.20 0.18
C LYS A 14 -32.22 2.51 -0.04
N ASP A 15 -32.20 1.38 -0.73
CA ASP A 15 -30.97 0.64 -1.02
C ASP A 15 -30.01 1.48 -1.89
N GLU A 16 -30.52 2.17 -2.92
CA GLU A 16 -29.73 3.11 -3.73
C GLU A 16 -29.19 4.29 -2.90
N PHE A 17 -29.93 4.75 -1.88
CA PHE A 17 -29.49 5.83 -1.00
C PHE A 17 -28.40 5.38 -0.03
N LEU A 18 -28.58 4.22 0.59
CA LEU A 18 -27.69 3.65 1.61
C LEU A 18 -26.39 3.13 0.98
N HIS A 19 -26.50 2.35 -0.09
CA HIS A 19 -25.37 1.65 -0.70
C HIS A 19 -24.83 2.35 -1.95
N GLY A 20 -25.55 3.33 -2.50
CA GLY A 20 -25.25 3.89 -3.81
C GLY A 20 -25.63 2.92 -4.94
N PHE A 21 -25.57 3.40 -6.18
CA PHE A 21 -25.73 2.55 -7.37
C PHE A 21 -24.57 2.75 -8.33
N VAL A 22 -24.32 1.77 -9.17
CA VAL A 22 -23.30 1.83 -10.22
C VAL A 22 -23.93 2.43 -11.47
N ASP A 23 -23.34 3.52 -11.98
CA ASP A 23 -23.78 4.13 -13.23
C ASP A 23 -23.23 3.40 -14.46
N GLU A 24 -23.59 3.88 -15.65
CA GLU A 24 -23.18 3.28 -16.93
C GLU A 24 -21.66 3.27 -17.15
N ASN A 25 -20.92 4.11 -16.43
CA ASN A 25 -19.46 4.17 -16.49
C ASN A 25 -18.79 3.25 -15.46
N GLY A 26 -19.57 2.44 -14.73
CA GLY A 26 -19.06 1.60 -13.66
C GLY A 26 -18.75 2.35 -12.37
N VAL A 27 -19.14 3.62 -12.23
CA VAL A 27 -18.83 4.45 -11.07
C VAL A 27 -19.97 4.38 -10.05
N ARG A 28 -19.65 4.07 -8.79
CA ARG A 28 -20.63 4.09 -7.69
C ARG A 28 -20.96 5.53 -7.32
N LYS A 29 -22.24 5.89 -7.40
CA LYS A 29 -22.78 7.21 -7.07
C LYS A 29 -23.72 7.15 -5.86
N TYR A 30 -23.56 8.13 -4.96
CA TYR A 30 -24.45 8.35 -3.82
C TYR A 30 -25.26 9.62 -4.06
N LEU A 31 -26.50 9.47 -4.52
CA LEU A 31 -27.37 10.60 -4.81
C LEU A 31 -28.03 11.17 -3.54
N SER A 32 -28.40 12.45 -3.62
CA SER A 32 -29.25 13.09 -2.62
C SER A 32 -30.69 12.60 -2.74
N ILE A 33 -31.50 12.78 -1.68
CA ILE A 33 -32.93 12.45 -1.69
C ILE A 33 -33.67 13.19 -2.80
N LYS A 34 -33.27 14.43 -3.13
CA LYS A 34 -33.84 15.18 -4.26
C LYS A 34 -33.53 14.52 -5.60
N ALA A 35 -32.26 14.19 -5.84
CA ALA A 35 -31.85 13.55 -7.09
C ALA A 35 -32.45 12.14 -7.25
N LEU A 36 -32.65 11.40 -6.15
CA LEU A 36 -33.37 10.13 -6.16
C LEU A 36 -34.86 10.33 -6.47
N ALA A 37 -35.48 11.37 -5.92
CA ALA A 37 -36.88 11.69 -6.23
C ALA A 37 -37.08 11.97 -7.73
N ASP A 38 -36.19 12.75 -8.32
CA ASP A 38 -36.20 13.08 -9.76
C ASP A 38 -35.96 11.83 -10.61
N ARG A 39 -34.98 10.99 -10.23
CA ARG A 39 -34.63 9.74 -10.94
C ARG A 39 -35.78 8.73 -10.97
N HIS A 40 -36.52 8.60 -9.86
CA HIS A 40 -37.63 7.65 -9.75
C HIS A 40 -39.00 8.27 -10.06
N GLY A 41 -39.05 9.55 -10.43
CA GLY A 41 -40.30 10.25 -10.77
C GLY A 41 -41.27 10.39 -9.59
N VAL A 42 -40.78 10.38 -8.36
CA VAL A 42 -41.59 10.44 -7.13
C VAL A 42 -41.59 11.85 -6.53
N SER A 43 -42.58 12.17 -5.71
CA SER A 43 -42.63 13.46 -5.01
C SER A 43 -41.47 13.58 -4.00
N HIS A 44 -40.62 14.60 -4.17
CA HIS A 44 -39.51 14.90 -3.25
C HIS A 44 -39.98 15.04 -1.79
N VAL A 45 -41.08 15.76 -1.55
CA VAL A 45 -41.62 15.97 -0.20
C VAL A 45 -42.07 14.65 0.43
N SER A 46 -42.69 13.77 -0.36
CA SER A 46 -43.15 12.46 0.11
C SER A 46 -41.99 11.52 0.41
N LEU A 47 -40.95 11.54 -0.43
CA LEU A 47 -39.74 10.74 -0.20
C LEU A 47 -38.94 11.26 1.00
N HIS A 48 -38.78 12.57 1.11
CA HIS A 48 -38.10 13.22 2.24
C HIS A 48 -38.76 12.88 3.57
N ARG A 49 -40.10 12.97 3.66
CA ARG A 49 -40.83 12.61 4.90
C ARG A 49 -40.56 11.16 5.31
N ARG A 50 -40.53 10.23 4.35
CA ARG A 50 -40.26 8.81 4.60
C ARG A 50 -38.80 8.57 5.01
N SER A 51 -37.84 9.20 4.33
CA SER A 51 -36.43 9.08 4.68
C SER A 51 -36.12 9.65 6.07
N SER A 52 -36.81 10.72 6.46
CA SER A 52 -36.69 11.29 7.81
C SER A 52 -37.35 10.41 8.86
N SER A 53 -38.57 9.90 8.62
CA SER A 53 -39.28 9.06 9.61
C SER A 53 -38.57 7.73 9.87
N GLU A 54 -37.88 7.20 8.88
CA GLU A 54 -37.11 5.95 9.00
C GLU A 54 -35.61 6.21 9.26
N ASP A 55 -35.19 7.46 9.44
CA ASP A 55 -33.80 7.83 9.71
C ASP A 55 -32.77 7.21 8.74
N TRP A 56 -33.01 7.38 7.44
CA TRP A 56 -32.14 6.83 6.40
C TRP A 56 -30.74 7.42 6.45
N GLN A 57 -30.57 8.66 6.91
CA GLN A 57 -29.27 9.30 6.99
C GLN A 57 -28.38 8.63 8.04
N SER A 58 -28.90 8.32 9.23
CA SER A 58 -28.12 7.59 10.23
C SER A 58 -27.80 6.16 9.79
N GLN A 59 -28.73 5.48 9.12
CA GLN A 59 -28.47 4.17 8.52
C GLN A 59 -27.36 4.25 7.46
N LYS A 60 -27.38 5.29 6.61
CA LYS A 60 -26.34 5.52 5.61
C LYS A 60 -24.99 5.73 6.25
N ASN A 61 -24.93 6.60 7.27
CA ASN A 61 -23.69 6.88 7.99
C ASN A 61 -23.14 5.59 8.62
N ARG A 62 -23.98 4.78 9.27
CA ARG A 62 -23.58 3.47 9.83
C ARG A 62 -23.01 2.54 8.77
N VAL A 63 -23.73 2.36 7.65
CA VAL A 63 -23.28 1.51 6.53
C VAL A 63 -21.96 2.01 5.95
N GLN A 64 -21.79 3.33 5.82
CA GLN A 64 -20.55 3.92 5.33
C GLN A 64 -19.38 3.68 6.29
N THR A 65 -19.59 3.89 7.60
CA THR A 65 -18.58 3.59 8.62
C THR A 65 -18.22 2.10 8.64
N GLU A 66 -19.19 1.20 8.61
CA GLU A 66 -18.94 -0.24 8.56
C GLU A 66 -18.19 -0.64 7.28
N TYR A 67 -18.57 -0.08 6.13
CA TYR A 67 -17.88 -0.31 4.87
C TYR A 67 -16.43 0.19 4.91
N GLU A 68 -16.21 1.42 5.40
CA GLU A 68 -14.88 2.00 5.54
C GLU A 68 -14.00 1.16 6.47
N ASN A 69 -14.53 0.70 7.61
CA ASN A 69 -13.84 -0.19 8.53
C ASN A 69 -13.50 -1.52 7.86
N ALA A 70 -14.43 -2.15 7.15
CA ALA A 70 -14.19 -3.41 6.45
C ALA A 70 -13.18 -3.26 5.30
N VAL A 71 -13.18 -2.12 4.61
CA VAL A 71 -12.18 -1.81 3.58
C VAL A 71 -10.81 -1.58 4.21
N ALA A 72 -10.73 -0.84 5.32
CA ALA A 72 -9.50 -0.60 6.05
C ALA A 72 -8.90 -1.90 6.59
N GLU A 73 -9.73 -2.75 7.19
CA GLU A 73 -9.35 -4.08 7.67
C GLU A 73 -8.83 -4.96 6.52
N ARG A 74 -9.57 -5.05 5.41
CA ARG A 74 -9.12 -5.81 4.24
C ARG A 74 -7.80 -5.29 3.69
N ARG A 75 -7.63 -3.96 3.59
CA ARG A 75 -6.38 -3.35 3.12
C ARG A 75 -5.21 -3.65 4.06
N MET A 76 -5.45 -3.61 5.37
CA MET A 76 -4.43 -3.95 6.37
C MET A 76 -3.98 -5.41 6.22
N MET A 77 -4.93 -6.35 6.10
CA MET A 77 -4.61 -7.77 5.87
C MET A 77 -3.77 -7.95 4.60
N GLN A 78 -4.17 -7.32 3.50
CA GLN A 78 -3.41 -7.36 2.24
C GLN A 78 -2.02 -6.75 2.37
N MET A 79 -1.88 -5.64 3.11
CA MET A 79 -0.58 -5.02 3.36
C MET A 79 0.35 -5.94 4.16
N VAL A 80 -0.18 -6.64 5.17
CA VAL A 80 0.59 -7.61 5.96
C VAL A 80 1.03 -8.79 5.09
N GLU A 81 0.12 -9.34 4.30
CA GLU A 81 0.41 -10.46 3.40
C GLU A 81 1.44 -10.09 2.33
N TYR A 82 1.22 -8.99 1.60
CA TYR A 82 2.14 -8.53 0.57
C TYR A 82 3.48 -8.07 1.15
N GLY A 83 3.49 -7.50 2.36
CA GLY A 83 4.72 -7.15 3.06
C GLY A 83 5.56 -8.39 3.36
N ALA A 84 4.95 -9.41 3.97
CA ALA A 84 5.62 -10.67 4.27
C ALA A 84 6.13 -11.37 3.01
N GLU A 85 5.34 -11.42 1.94
CA GLU A 85 5.77 -11.99 0.67
C GLU A 85 6.93 -11.20 0.04
N LEU A 86 6.86 -9.88 0.06
CA LEU A 86 7.92 -9.01 -0.47
C LEU A 86 9.24 -9.23 0.28
N ASP A 87 9.19 -9.33 1.61
CA ASP A 87 10.37 -9.58 2.44
C ASP A 87 10.98 -10.94 2.11
N ASP A 88 10.15 -11.99 2.01
CA ASP A 88 10.59 -13.33 1.60
C ASP A 88 11.26 -13.34 0.22
N GLN A 89 10.67 -12.65 -0.76
CA GLN A 89 11.26 -12.56 -2.10
C GLN A 89 12.56 -11.75 -2.09
N SER A 90 12.62 -10.68 -1.31
CA SER A 90 13.82 -9.85 -1.17
C SER A 90 14.98 -10.64 -0.58
N ILE A 91 14.71 -11.46 0.45
CA ILE A 91 15.69 -12.38 1.04
C ILE A 91 16.16 -13.40 0.01
N LYS A 92 15.25 -14.01 -0.77
CA LYS A 92 15.62 -14.96 -1.83
C LYS A 92 16.50 -14.32 -2.90
N VAL A 93 16.21 -13.09 -3.31
CA VAL A 93 17.03 -12.34 -4.27
C VAL A 93 18.41 -12.04 -3.69
N ALA A 94 18.48 -11.59 -2.44
CA ALA A 94 19.74 -11.35 -1.75
C ALA A 94 20.61 -12.61 -1.70
N PHE A 95 20.05 -13.77 -1.35
CA PHE A 95 20.80 -15.03 -1.39
C PHE A 95 21.31 -15.37 -2.78
N LYS A 96 20.46 -15.26 -3.82
CA LYS A 96 20.87 -15.50 -5.21
C LYS A 96 22.01 -14.58 -5.66
N MET A 97 22.00 -13.31 -5.24
CA MET A 97 23.08 -12.37 -5.55
C MET A 97 24.41 -12.77 -4.89
N ILE A 98 24.36 -13.28 -3.65
CA ILE A 98 25.55 -13.78 -2.94
C ILE A 98 26.05 -15.08 -3.58
N GLU A 99 25.15 -15.99 -3.95
CA GLU A 99 25.48 -17.23 -4.65
C GLU A 99 26.13 -16.98 -6.01
N ASP A 100 25.60 -16.04 -6.80
CA ASP A 100 26.18 -15.64 -8.09
C ASP A 100 27.60 -15.06 -7.91
N ALA A 101 27.77 -14.17 -6.94
CA ALA A 101 29.08 -13.65 -6.57
C ALA A 101 30.07 -14.77 -6.20
N GLY A 102 29.65 -15.72 -5.37
CA GLY A 102 30.46 -16.88 -4.97
C GLY A 102 30.82 -17.76 -6.17
N ARG A 103 29.87 -18.04 -7.06
CA ARG A 103 30.08 -18.84 -8.28
C ARG A 103 31.14 -18.20 -9.18
N ARG A 104 31.05 -16.89 -9.41
CA ARG A 104 32.01 -16.17 -10.25
C ARG A 104 33.43 -16.18 -9.67
N ILE A 105 33.57 -16.12 -8.34
CA ILE A 105 34.88 -16.25 -7.68
C ILE A 105 35.43 -17.67 -7.85
N LEU A 106 34.58 -18.70 -7.70
CA LEU A 106 34.98 -20.09 -7.89
C LEU A 106 35.40 -20.37 -9.34
N GLU A 107 34.64 -19.87 -10.31
CA GLU A 107 34.98 -19.96 -11.74
C GLU A 107 36.32 -19.26 -12.05
N ASP A 108 36.60 -18.11 -11.43
CA ASP A 108 37.91 -17.44 -11.57
C ASP A 108 39.05 -18.31 -11.05
N GLN A 109 38.88 -18.92 -9.88
CA GLN A 109 39.88 -19.81 -9.31
C GLN A 109 40.16 -20.99 -10.24
N GLN A 110 39.12 -21.66 -10.74
CA GLN A 110 39.24 -22.75 -11.70
C GLN A 110 39.92 -22.31 -13.00
N ASN A 111 39.58 -21.12 -13.51
CA ASN A 111 40.21 -20.57 -14.71
C ASN A 111 41.70 -20.26 -14.48
N ARG A 112 42.10 -19.82 -13.29
CA ARG A 112 43.52 -19.61 -12.95
C ARG A 112 44.30 -20.92 -12.89
N GLU A 113 43.74 -21.94 -12.22
CA GLU A 113 44.32 -23.29 -12.16
C GLU A 113 44.45 -23.90 -13.57
N MET A 114 43.44 -23.73 -14.43
CA MET A 114 43.52 -24.17 -15.83
C MET A 114 44.60 -23.42 -16.61
N LEU A 115 44.75 -22.12 -16.40
CA LEU A 115 45.79 -21.34 -17.07
C LEU A 115 47.20 -21.75 -16.60
N GLU A 116 47.36 -22.06 -15.31
CA GLU A 116 48.61 -22.56 -14.74
C GLU A 116 48.98 -23.92 -15.36
N SER A 117 48.05 -24.87 -15.42
CA SER A 117 48.30 -26.17 -16.06
C SER A 117 48.64 -26.05 -17.55
N ILE A 118 48.01 -25.12 -18.30
CA ILE A 118 48.40 -24.83 -19.69
C ILE A 118 49.82 -24.26 -19.76
N SER A 119 50.23 -23.47 -18.77
CA SER A 119 51.55 -22.85 -18.75
C SER A 119 52.70 -23.83 -18.50
N GLU A 120 52.40 -24.98 -17.89
CA GLU A 120 53.31 -26.09 -17.64
C GLU A 120 53.53 -26.99 -18.88
N ILE A 121 52.67 -26.88 -19.90
CA ILE A 121 52.86 -27.56 -21.18
C ILE A 121 54.11 -27.01 -21.87
N ASP A 122 54.88 -27.90 -22.50
CA ASP A 122 56.03 -27.52 -23.31
C ASP A 122 55.65 -26.47 -24.38
N VAL A 123 56.59 -25.61 -24.74
CA VAL A 123 56.32 -24.52 -25.69
C VAL A 123 56.26 -25.10 -27.10
N ASP A 124 55.08 -25.53 -27.51
CA ASP A 124 54.79 -26.11 -28.82
C ASP A 124 53.41 -25.65 -29.36
N GLU A 125 52.99 -26.25 -30.48
CA GLU A 125 51.72 -25.93 -31.14
C GLU A 125 50.51 -26.28 -30.25
N ASP A 126 50.60 -27.34 -29.43
CA ASP A 126 49.51 -27.77 -28.56
C ASP A 126 49.25 -26.76 -27.44
N ARG A 127 50.31 -26.18 -26.86
CA ARG A 127 50.19 -25.10 -25.89
C ARG A 127 49.52 -23.86 -26.49
N GLU A 128 49.89 -23.46 -27.69
CA GLU A 128 49.30 -22.28 -28.36
C GLU A 128 47.81 -22.51 -28.66
N ILE A 129 47.42 -23.71 -29.10
CA ILE A 129 46.02 -24.10 -29.30
C ILE A 129 45.24 -24.04 -27.98
N ALA A 130 45.81 -24.57 -26.89
CA ALA A 130 45.19 -24.54 -25.56
C ALA A 130 44.99 -23.11 -25.03
N LEU A 131 45.99 -22.25 -25.19
CA LEU A 131 45.91 -20.83 -24.82
C LEU A 131 44.87 -20.07 -25.65
N ALA A 132 44.80 -20.33 -26.95
CA ALA A 132 43.80 -19.72 -27.82
C ALA A 132 42.38 -20.12 -27.39
N LYS A 133 42.16 -21.40 -27.11
CA LYS A 133 40.87 -21.90 -26.59
C LYS A 133 40.51 -21.24 -25.27
N PHE A 134 41.45 -21.20 -24.32
CA PHE A 134 41.25 -20.55 -23.02
C PHE A 134 40.80 -19.10 -23.16
N ARG A 135 41.46 -18.31 -24.01
CA ARG A 135 41.15 -16.89 -24.22
C ARG A 135 39.75 -16.65 -24.79
N ILE A 136 39.17 -17.62 -25.49
CA ILE A 136 37.83 -17.53 -26.07
C ILE A 136 36.76 -17.99 -25.07
N THR A 137 37.05 -19.02 -24.26
CA THR A 137 36.03 -19.66 -23.41
C THR A 137 36.03 -19.20 -21.96
N SER A 138 37.16 -18.68 -21.47
CA SER A 138 37.37 -18.41 -20.05
C SER A 138 37.69 -16.95 -19.79
N LYS A 139 37.28 -16.46 -18.61
CA LYS A 139 37.57 -15.10 -18.15
C LYS A 139 38.30 -15.16 -16.82
N ILE A 140 39.39 -14.41 -16.73
CA ILE A 140 40.06 -14.09 -15.47
C ILE A 140 39.49 -12.78 -14.94
N LEU A 141 39.01 -12.79 -13.70
CA LEU A 141 38.52 -11.61 -13.01
C LEU A 141 39.69 -10.64 -12.80
N ARG A 142 39.40 -9.37 -13.09
CA ARG A 142 40.29 -8.25 -12.86
C ARG A 142 39.85 -7.49 -11.60
N PRO A 143 40.67 -6.60 -11.03
CA PRO A 143 40.31 -5.85 -9.81
C PRO A 143 38.95 -5.16 -9.86
N HIS A 144 38.58 -4.52 -10.98
CA HIS A 144 37.26 -3.90 -11.14
C HIS A 144 36.08 -4.91 -11.08
N ASP A 145 36.26 -6.15 -11.56
CA ASP A 145 35.25 -7.19 -11.45
C ASP A 145 35.05 -7.57 -9.97
N MET A 146 36.14 -7.63 -9.20
CA MET A 146 36.12 -7.90 -7.76
C MET A 146 35.43 -6.79 -6.97
N THR A 147 35.67 -5.53 -7.32
CA THR A 147 34.95 -4.39 -6.73
C THR A 147 33.44 -4.48 -7.03
N SER A 148 33.07 -4.85 -8.26
CA SER A 148 31.66 -5.07 -8.62
C SER A 148 31.04 -6.24 -7.86
N ILE A 149 31.77 -7.32 -7.63
CA ILE A 149 31.29 -8.45 -6.82
C ILE A 149 31.11 -8.02 -5.36
N SER A 150 32.07 -7.28 -4.80
CA SER A 150 31.99 -6.75 -3.44
C SER A 150 30.78 -5.84 -3.25
N SER A 151 30.50 -4.94 -4.21
CA SER A 151 29.32 -4.07 -4.14
C SER A 151 28.01 -4.85 -4.26
N THR A 152 27.94 -5.86 -5.13
CA THR A 152 26.79 -6.77 -5.23
C THR A 152 26.53 -7.48 -3.91
N VAL A 153 27.55 -8.05 -3.28
CA VAL A 153 27.43 -8.73 -1.98
C VAL A 153 27.00 -7.76 -0.88
N SER A 154 27.59 -6.56 -0.83
CA SER A 154 27.20 -5.53 0.13
C SER A 154 25.74 -5.12 -0.01
N ASN A 155 25.27 -4.94 -1.25
CA ASN A 155 23.88 -4.61 -1.53
C ASN A 155 22.93 -5.76 -1.18
N ALA A 156 23.29 -6.99 -1.53
CA ALA A 156 22.52 -8.18 -1.16
C ALA A 156 22.35 -8.29 0.37
N GLN A 157 23.44 -8.11 1.13
CA GLN A 157 23.38 -8.10 2.60
C GLN A 157 22.47 -7.00 3.15
N LYS A 158 22.50 -5.81 2.56
CA LYS A 158 21.59 -4.71 2.94
C LYS A 158 20.13 -5.09 2.67
N ILE A 159 19.82 -5.59 1.48
CA ILE A 159 18.48 -6.04 1.09
C ILE A 159 17.97 -7.10 2.07
N GLY A 160 18.77 -8.13 2.37
CA GLY A 160 18.41 -9.17 3.32
C GLY A 160 18.16 -8.62 4.73
N LYS A 161 19.00 -7.69 5.22
CA LYS A 161 18.81 -7.07 6.54
C LYS A 161 17.58 -6.17 6.63
N LEU A 162 17.23 -5.47 5.55
CA LEU A 162 16.03 -4.65 5.45
C LEU A 162 14.78 -5.55 5.52
N ALA A 163 14.74 -6.61 4.70
CA ALA A 163 13.65 -7.56 4.67
C ALA A 163 13.49 -8.36 5.98
N LEU A 164 14.58 -8.61 6.72
CA LEU A 164 14.53 -9.21 8.05
C LEU A 164 14.12 -8.21 9.16
N GLY A 165 13.88 -6.93 8.82
CA GLY A 165 13.56 -5.87 9.78
C GLY A 165 14.73 -5.48 10.70
N GLN A 166 15.95 -5.94 10.43
CA GLN A 166 17.15 -5.64 11.23
C GLN A 166 17.76 -4.28 10.88
N ALA A 167 17.65 -3.89 9.60
CA ALA A 167 17.96 -2.54 9.17
C ALA A 167 16.64 -1.78 9.12
N GLN A 168 16.40 -0.88 10.08
CA GLN A 168 15.36 0.12 9.90
C GLN A 168 15.97 1.26 9.10
N GLU A 169 15.46 1.52 7.88
CA GLU A 169 15.56 2.88 7.37
C GLU A 169 14.70 3.74 8.29
N ILE A 170 15.36 4.46 9.20
CA ILE A 170 14.70 5.48 10.02
C ILE A 170 14.29 6.59 9.04
N SER A 171 13.16 6.40 8.37
CA SER A 171 12.38 7.55 7.94
C SER A 171 11.91 8.16 9.25
N LYS A 172 12.56 9.27 9.63
CA LYS A 172 12.20 10.07 10.78
C LYS A 172 10.85 10.71 10.46
N VAL A 173 9.79 9.89 10.47
CA VAL A 173 8.41 10.33 10.34
C VAL A 173 8.14 11.04 11.66
N SER A 174 8.37 12.34 11.67
CA SER A 174 7.72 13.24 12.60
C SER A 174 6.23 13.17 12.31
N ALA A 175 5.60 12.09 12.76
CA ALA A 175 4.16 12.05 12.92
C ALA A 175 3.88 13.12 13.96
N ASN A 176 3.53 14.31 13.48
CA ASN A 176 3.00 15.36 14.32
C ASN A 176 1.61 14.89 14.75
N VAL A 177 1.56 13.90 15.64
CA VAL A 177 0.38 13.50 16.40
C VAL A 177 0.26 14.49 17.56
N THR A 178 0.22 15.77 17.22
CA THR A 178 -0.24 16.81 18.12
C THR A 178 -1.51 17.30 17.48
N THR A 179 -2.60 17.19 18.22
CA THR A 179 -3.90 17.77 17.90
C THR A 179 -3.68 19.13 17.22
N PRO A 180 -4.17 19.36 15.98
CA PRO A 180 -3.94 20.62 15.29
C PRO A 180 -4.36 21.78 16.20
N GLU A 181 -3.56 22.85 16.25
CA GLU A 181 -3.86 24.00 17.12
C GLU A 181 -5.27 24.54 16.86
N SER A 182 -5.70 24.52 15.59
CA SER A 182 -7.07 24.85 15.17
C SER A 182 -8.15 23.97 15.79
N LEU A 183 -7.87 22.69 16.07
CA LEU A 183 -8.82 21.80 16.76
C LEU A 183 -8.85 22.10 18.27
N ARG A 184 -7.72 22.53 18.84
CA ARG A 184 -7.61 22.94 20.25
C ARG A 184 -8.39 24.23 20.49
N GLU A 185 -8.23 25.20 19.61
CA GLU A 185 -8.93 26.49 19.60
C GLU A 185 -10.45 26.29 19.48
N VAL A 186 -10.91 25.40 18.58
CA VAL A 186 -12.34 25.07 18.44
C VAL A 186 -12.91 24.39 19.70
N ILE A 187 -12.14 23.52 20.37
CA ILE A 187 -12.60 22.89 21.62
C ILE A 187 -12.70 23.94 22.73
N GLU A 188 -11.76 24.89 22.80
CA GLU A 188 -11.76 25.96 23.79
C GLU A 188 -12.93 26.93 23.59
N GLU A 189 -13.22 27.33 22.34
CA GLU A 189 -14.42 28.13 22.01
C GLU A 189 -15.73 27.41 22.38
N LEU A 190 -15.82 26.10 22.13
CA LEU A 190 -17.00 25.30 22.50
C LEU A 190 -17.19 25.22 24.02
N ASP A 191 -16.10 25.12 24.78
CA ASP A 191 -16.13 25.11 26.25
C ASP A 191 -16.55 26.46 26.83
N GLU A 192 -16.06 27.57 26.26
CA GLU A 192 -16.51 28.92 26.62
C GLU A 192 -18.00 29.11 26.34
N LEU A 193 -18.49 28.65 25.18
CA LEU A 193 -19.89 28.78 24.79
C LEU A 193 -20.80 27.91 25.67
N ALA A 194 -20.34 26.73 26.08
CA ALA A 194 -21.03 25.87 27.04
C ALA A 194 -21.12 26.53 28.43
N ARG A 195 -20.04 27.17 28.90
CA ARG A 195 -20.03 27.93 30.17
C ARG A 195 -20.95 29.15 30.12
N ALA A 196 -20.95 29.90 29.01
CA ALA A 196 -21.84 31.05 28.81
C ALA A 196 -23.32 30.65 28.78
N LYS A 197 -23.63 29.50 28.17
CA LYS A 197 -25.00 28.95 28.15
C LYS A 197 -25.43 28.42 29.52
N SER A 198 -24.51 27.81 30.26
CA SER A 198 -24.70 27.35 31.64
C SER A 198 -24.98 28.51 32.61
N SER A 199 -24.22 29.61 32.51
CA SER A 199 -24.42 30.79 33.36
C SER A 199 -25.70 31.57 33.03
N GLY A 200 -26.08 31.64 31.75
CA GLY A 200 -27.36 32.24 31.33
C GLY A 200 -28.60 31.50 31.87
N ALA A 201 -28.50 30.18 32.07
CA ALA A 201 -29.60 29.38 32.61
C ALA A 201 -29.85 29.63 34.12
N GLN A 202 -28.85 30.12 34.88
CA GLN A 202 -29.02 30.42 36.31
C GLN A 202 -29.68 31.79 36.58
N HIS A 203 -29.71 32.70 35.61
CA HIS A 203 -30.26 34.05 35.82
C HIS A 203 -31.76 34.18 35.48
N THR A 204 -32.43 33.10 35.08
CA THR A 204 -33.86 33.13 34.67
C THR A 204 -34.80 32.40 35.67
N LEU A 205 -34.29 32.01 36.84
CA LEU A 205 -35.09 31.43 37.93
C LEU A 205 -34.94 32.26 39.21
N GLN A 206 -35.51 33.47 39.19
CA GLN A 206 -35.94 34.21 40.38
C GLN A 206 -37.26 34.92 40.09
#